data_AF-A0A937M0G3-F1
#
_entry.id   AF-A0A937M0G3-F1
#
_cell.length_a   1.000
_cell.length_b   1.000
_cell.length_c   1.000
_cell.angle_alpha   90.00
_cell.angle_beta   90.00
_cell.angle_gamma   90.00
#
_symmetry.space_group_name_H-M   'P 1'
#
loop_
_entity.id
_entity.type
_entity.pdbx_description
1 polymer ?
#
loop_
_entity_poly.entity_id
_entity_poly.type
_entity_poly.pdbx_seq_one_letter_code
_entity_poly.pdbx_strand_id
1 'polypeptide(L)'
;MKSVALSLCLLVITACGGGGGSAPEPDPIQTISVSLSASSLEVEVGTAITLTWSSSNAQSCTASGNWSGTKTTSGNEEVIINNSGSNIYNLSCSSSSATSGSASVQVNGVISRINISNTIFSNRSSDCSDYVENYESEVRDLTRAIDFEGYVDIEVEDQSCNLLSDNIPNHDFNDSSANFRTNAAEKDRLFVISRSPQQASQNTEISGQTWDAVMLNGVVADVKSGGCYYPSEPRADADGNTEAGCPQNAEWRLVPLEYSTKFGADIHNAHVQPDGTYHYHGNPNAMFDDNPTGNGSPVIGFAADGFPIYGSYILDSISGAYRKALSGYTLKEGTRGSIVEIYLLDPLEDSRNFCIDIVGSKENADTQRGLQAHTCYSYQGEISVDQGFDKNLISGYEFFMPSFEVCMTFDSTANDLALSVCNGSDLQKFTFLTNGNIVVNSDPSLCVTVDQNDAREGGGGNPVHLIRDLKIEECQESLSIYQSWGIRSIKTNTNPGGEYSGIYEEDWEWTDSGDLDECNGMTYENQYGYYVTDDYPFIINCFKGNVDSSFQK
;
A
#
# COMPACT_ATOMS: atom_id res chain seq x y z
N MET A 1 1.92 -43.85 26.02
CA MET A 1 2.22 -44.84 27.08
C MET A 1 3.10 -44.20 28.15
N LYS A 2 2.49 -43.71 29.23
CA LYS A 2 3.15 -43.43 30.51
C LYS A 2 2.18 -43.82 31.62
N SER A 3 2.56 -44.86 32.36
CA SER A 3 1.76 -45.54 33.36
C SER A 3 1.89 -44.82 34.71
N VAL A 4 0.79 -44.46 35.34
CA VAL A 4 0.76 -43.95 36.72
C VAL A 4 0.18 -45.04 37.61
N ALA A 5 1.00 -45.51 38.56
CA ALA A 5 0.71 -46.60 39.48
C ALA A 5 -0.13 -46.12 40.68
N LEU A 6 -1.21 -46.84 40.96
CA LEU A 6 -2.12 -46.64 42.09
C LEU A 6 -1.52 -47.31 43.34
N SER A 7 -1.18 -46.52 44.36
CA SER A 7 -0.66 -47.00 45.64
C SER A 7 -1.81 -47.30 46.60
N LEU A 8 -2.01 -48.58 46.90
CA LEU A 8 -3.00 -49.10 47.86
C LEU A 8 -2.37 -49.16 49.25
N CYS A 9 -2.77 -48.24 50.14
CA CYS A 9 -2.31 -48.23 51.53
C CYS A 9 -3.36 -48.91 52.43
N LEU A 10 -3.02 -50.11 52.91
CA LEU A 10 -3.80 -50.91 53.84
C LEU A 10 -3.38 -50.57 55.28
N LEU A 11 -4.27 -49.98 56.09
CA LEU A 11 -4.05 -49.81 57.53
C LEU A 11 -5.07 -50.67 58.31
N VAL A 12 -4.56 -51.62 59.09
CA VAL A 12 -5.29 -52.35 60.13
C VAL A 12 -4.80 -51.82 61.48
N ILE A 13 -5.69 -51.23 62.30
CA ILE A 13 -5.45 -51.09 63.74
C ILE A 13 -6.76 -51.31 64.51
N THR A 14 -6.56 -51.95 65.66
CA THR A 14 -7.44 -52.65 66.59
C THR A 14 -8.42 -51.79 67.40
N ALA A 15 -9.56 -52.41 67.73
CA ALA A 15 -10.60 -51.93 68.63
C ALA A 15 -10.20 -51.99 70.11
N CYS A 16 -10.57 -50.95 70.86
CA CYS A 16 -10.73 -50.97 72.31
C CYS A 16 -12.17 -50.55 72.64
N GLY A 17 -12.88 -51.38 73.40
CA GLY A 17 -14.23 -51.11 73.88
C GLY A 17 -14.23 -50.12 75.05
N GLY A 18 -15.22 -49.22 75.04
CA GLY A 18 -15.54 -48.33 76.15
C GLY A 18 -17.00 -47.91 76.02
N GLY A 19 -17.87 -48.50 76.84
CA GLY A 19 -19.28 -48.13 76.93
C GLY A 19 -19.47 -46.79 77.64
N GLY A 20 -20.43 -46.00 77.18
CA GLY A 20 -20.87 -44.79 77.86
C GLY A 20 -21.89 -43.99 77.05
N GLY A 21 -23.17 -44.07 77.47
CA GLY A 21 -24.21 -43.05 77.25
C GLY A 21 -24.59 -42.72 75.81
N SER A 22 -25.67 -43.34 75.32
CA SER A 22 -26.36 -42.94 74.09
C SER A 22 -26.99 -41.55 74.25
N ALA A 23 -26.24 -40.50 73.91
CA ALA A 23 -26.86 -39.33 73.31
C ALA A 23 -27.34 -39.73 71.89
N PRO A 24 -28.47 -39.21 71.39
CA PRO A 24 -28.81 -39.42 69.99
C PRO A 24 -27.66 -38.87 69.14
N GLU A 25 -27.06 -39.72 68.31
CA GLU A 25 -26.23 -39.24 67.20
C GLU A 25 -27.09 -38.26 66.40
N PRO A 26 -26.66 -37.02 66.13
CA PRO A 26 -27.45 -36.10 65.33
C PRO A 26 -27.72 -36.76 63.97
N ASP A 27 -28.98 -36.76 63.54
CA ASP A 27 -29.37 -37.28 62.22
C ASP A 27 -28.40 -36.76 61.14
N PRO A 28 -27.92 -37.62 60.22
CA PRO A 28 -26.98 -37.19 59.20
C PRO A 28 -27.59 -36.03 58.41
N ILE A 29 -26.89 -34.90 58.38
CA ILE A 29 -27.32 -33.71 57.64
C ILE A 29 -27.50 -34.14 56.18
N GLN A 30 -28.75 -34.19 55.71
CA GLN A 30 -29.03 -34.49 54.31
C GLN A 30 -28.42 -33.38 53.44
N THR A 31 -27.60 -33.78 52.48
CA THR A 31 -27.06 -32.89 51.44
C THR A 31 -27.89 -33.04 50.18
N ILE A 32 -28.23 -31.94 49.53
CA ILE A 32 -28.86 -31.97 48.20
C ILE A 32 -27.79 -32.33 47.17
N SER A 33 -28.02 -33.40 46.40
CA SER A 33 -27.25 -33.65 45.18
C SER A 33 -27.98 -33.03 43.99
N VAL A 34 -27.24 -32.40 43.08
CA VAL A 34 -27.78 -31.78 41.86
C VAL A 34 -26.97 -32.29 40.68
N SER A 35 -27.65 -32.80 39.65
CA SER A 35 -27.07 -33.11 38.35
C SER A 35 -27.60 -32.11 37.33
N LEU A 36 -26.72 -31.54 36.51
CA LEU A 36 -27.08 -30.70 35.38
C LEU A 36 -26.19 -31.08 34.19
N SER A 37 -26.80 -31.30 33.03
CA SER A 37 -26.10 -31.63 31.79
C SER A 37 -26.74 -30.94 30.60
N ALA A 38 -25.96 -30.71 29.55
CA ALA A 38 -26.43 -30.22 28.26
C ALA A 38 -26.38 -31.33 27.21
N SER A 39 -27.25 -31.27 26.20
CA SER A 39 -27.26 -32.22 25.07
C SER A 39 -26.00 -32.13 24.19
N SER A 40 -25.37 -30.95 24.15
CA SER A 40 -24.03 -30.73 23.58
C SER A 40 -23.30 -29.71 24.44
N LEU A 41 -21.96 -29.81 24.46
CA LEU A 41 -21.09 -28.83 25.12
C LEU A 41 -20.53 -27.80 24.15
N GLU A 42 -20.78 -27.96 22.85
CA GLU A 42 -20.39 -27.03 21.79
C GLU A 42 -21.45 -27.06 20.67
N VAL A 43 -21.96 -25.89 20.27
CA VAL A 43 -22.93 -25.73 19.17
C VAL A 43 -22.79 -24.37 18.51
N GLU A 44 -23.28 -24.23 17.27
CA GLU A 44 -23.36 -22.94 16.60
C GLU A 44 -24.29 -21.96 17.34
N VAL A 45 -23.93 -20.68 17.37
CA VAL A 45 -24.81 -19.62 17.89
C VAL A 45 -26.15 -19.64 17.11
N GLY A 46 -27.26 -19.51 17.84
CA GLY A 46 -28.62 -19.68 17.33
C GLY A 46 -29.15 -21.12 17.44
N THR A 47 -28.30 -22.09 17.77
CA THR A 47 -28.72 -23.49 17.95
C THR A 47 -29.39 -23.70 19.30
N ALA A 48 -30.49 -24.46 19.30
CA ALA A 48 -31.16 -24.92 20.50
C ALA A 48 -30.46 -26.16 21.09
N ILE A 49 -30.24 -26.17 22.41
CA ILE A 49 -29.78 -27.33 23.16
C ILE A 49 -30.74 -27.66 24.29
N THR A 50 -30.75 -28.92 24.74
CA THR A 50 -31.55 -29.35 25.89
C THR A 50 -30.69 -29.40 27.14
N LEU A 51 -31.03 -28.60 28.15
CA LEU A 51 -30.55 -28.76 29.51
C LEU A 51 -31.40 -29.81 30.22
N THR A 52 -30.76 -30.76 30.89
CA THR A 52 -31.42 -31.79 31.70
C THR A 52 -30.88 -31.75 33.12
N TRP A 53 -31.78 -31.74 34.11
CA TRP A 53 -31.39 -31.72 35.51
C TRP A 53 -32.21 -32.64 36.41
N SER A 54 -31.61 -33.03 37.53
CA SER A 54 -32.27 -33.77 38.60
C SER A 54 -31.64 -33.40 39.94
N SER A 55 -32.41 -33.48 41.02
CA SER A 55 -31.92 -33.24 42.38
C SER A 55 -32.53 -34.22 43.38
N SER A 56 -31.78 -34.54 44.43
CA SER A 56 -32.27 -35.34 45.56
C SER A 56 -32.50 -34.46 46.79
N ASN A 57 -33.61 -34.66 47.50
CA ASN A 57 -33.93 -33.98 48.77
C ASN A 57 -34.16 -32.45 48.68
N ALA A 58 -34.21 -31.89 47.47
CA ALA A 58 -34.54 -30.48 47.24
C ALA A 58 -36.05 -30.23 47.25
N GLN A 59 -36.47 -29.02 47.67
CA GLN A 59 -37.85 -28.54 47.57
C GLN A 59 -38.01 -27.49 46.47
N SER A 60 -36.95 -26.76 46.15
CA SER A 60 -36.93 -25.73 45.11
C SER A 60 -35.57 -25.68 44.44
N CYS A 61 -35.53 -25.36 43.15
CA CYS A 61 -34.31 -25.08 42.40
C CYS A 61 -34.43 -23.75 41.65
N THR A 62 -33.34 -23.00 41.57
CA THR A 62 -33.28 -21.71 40.88
C THR A 62 -32.14 -21.72 39.89
N ALA A 63 -32.45 -21.38 38.63
CA ALA A 63 -31.49 -21.21 37.56
C ALA A 63 -30.84 -19.82 37.58
N SER A 64 -29.56 -19.75 37.20
CA SER A 64 -28.81 -18.50 37.01
C SER A 64 -27.70 -18.65 35.96
N GLY A 65 -27.18 -17.53 35.45
CA GLY A 65 -26.25 -17.50 34.32
C GLY A 65 -27.00 -17.16 33.02
N ASN A 66 -26.76 -17.89 31.94
CA ASN A 66 -27.41 -17.71 30.63
C ASN A 66 -28.83 -18.29 30.55
N TRP A 67 -29.47 -18.51 31.70
CA TRP A 67 -30.85 -18.93 31.90
C TRP A 67 -31.31 -18.46 33.28
N SER A 68 -32.62 -18.42 33.51
CA SER A 68 -33.16 -17.87 34.76
C SER A 68 -34.47 -18.53 35.19
N GLY A 69 -34.91 -18.16 36.39
CA GLY A 69 -36.21 -18.55 36.95
C GLY A 69 -36.16 -19.78 37.86
N THR A 70 -37.30 -20.03 38.51
CA THR A 70 -37.50 -21.22 39.35
C THR A 70 -37.70 -22.45 38.46
N LYS A 71 -37.00 -23.53 38.78
CA LYS A 71 -37.08 -24.82 38.08
C LYS A 71 -37.65 -25.89 39.01
N THR A 72 -38.31 -26.89 38.43
CA THR A 72 -38.72 -28.10 39.16
C THR A 72 -37.49 -28.85 39.67
N THR A 73 -37.67 -29.76 40.64
CA THR A 73 -36.56 -30.53 41.22
C THR A 73 -35.94 -31.55 40.25
N SER A 74 -36.64 -31.87 39.15
CA SER A 74 -36.13 -32.58 37.98
C SER A 74 -36.86 -32.10 36.73
N GLY A 75 -36.19 -32.08 35.58
CA GLY A 75 -36.80 -31.64 34.33
C GLY A 75 -35.80 -31.52 33.19
N ASN A 76 -36.31 -31.03 32.07
CA ASN A 76 -35.50 -30.58 30.95
C ASN A 76 -36.08 -29.26 30.40
N GLU A 77 -35.23 -28.49 29.75
CA GLU A 77 -35.58 -27.21 29.12
C GLU A 77 -34.70 -26.98 27.91
N GLU A 78 -35.33 -26.54 26.83
CA GLU A 78 -34.62 -26.11 25.64
C GLU A 78 -34.16 -24.66 25.80
N VAL A 79 -32.88 -24.40 25.54
CA VAL A 79 -32.29 -23.06 25.55
C VAL A 79 -31.57 -22.81 24.23
N ILE A 80 -31.66 -21.60 23.71
CA ILE A 80 -30.95 -21.17 22.51
C ILE A 80 -29.60 -20.57 22.94
N ILE A 81 -28.51 -21.01 22.30
CA ILE A 81 -27.19 -20.44 22.52
C ILE A 81 -27.08 -19.13 21.76
N ASN A 82 -27.18 -18.00 22.47
CA ASN A 82 -27.21 -16.67 21.82
C ASN A 82 -25.87 -15.95 21.85
N ASN A 83 -24.87 -16.44 22.59
CA ASN A 83 -23.56 -15.81 22.67
C ASN A 83 -22.51 -16.77 22.12
N SER A 84 -21.56 -16.23 21.36
CA SER A 84 -20.32 -16.94 21.07
C SER A 84 -19.50 -17.12 22.36
N GLY A 85 -18.65 -18.15 22.38
CA GLY A 85 -17.85 -18.50 23.55
C GLY A 85 -18.67 -19.10 24.70
N SER A 86 -18.25 -18.82 25.94
CA SER A 86 -18.74 -19.51 27.13
C SER A 86 -20.15 -19.09 27.54
N ASN A 87 -21.12 -20.00 27.42
CA ASN A 87 -22.46 -19.88 28.00
C ASN A 87 -22.56 -20.78 29.24
N ILE A 88 -22.77 -20.17 30.42
CA ILE A 88 -22.75 -20.87 31.71
C ILE A 88 -24.18 -20.99 32.27
N TYR A 89 -24.57 -22.22 32.57
CA TYR A 89 -25.87 -22.56 33.13
C TYR A 89 -25.69 -23.12 34.53
N ASN A 90 -26.08 -22.34 35.55
CA ASN A 90 -26.01 -22.75 36.95
C ASN A 90 -27.39 -23.13 37.48
N LEU A 91 -27.46 -24.19 38.30
CA LEU A 91 -28.66 -24.58 39.03
C LEU A 91 -28.34 -24.68 40.52
N SER A 92 -29.07 -23.94 41.35
CA SER A 92 -28.95 -23.99 42.82
C SER A 92 -30.24 -24.50 43.44
N CYS A 93 -30.16 -25.56 44.23
CA CYS A 93 -31.32 -26.21 44.84
C CYS A 93 -31.26 -26.14 46.37
N SER A 94 -32.42 -25.89 47.00
CA SER A 94 -32.54 -25.70 48.44
C SER A 94 -33.73 -26.47 49.02
N SER A 95 -33.66 -26.72 50.33
CA SER A 95 -34.71 -27.35 51.13
C SER A 95 -34.62 -26.80 52.55
N SER A 96 -35.75 -26.78 53.26
CA SER A 96 -35.81 -26.43 54.69
C SER A 96 -35.12 -27.45 55.61
N SER A 97 -34.87 -28.66 55.11
CA SER A 97 -34.40 -29.82 55.89
C SER A 97 -33.06 -30.39 55.41
N ALA A 98 -32.43 -29.78 54.40
CA ALA A 98 -31.18 -30.26 53.81
C ALA A 98 -30.26 -29.09 53.45
N THR A 99 -28.94 -29.33 53.49
CA THR A 99 -27.94 -28.36 53.00
C THR A 99 -28.08 -28.17 51.49
N SER A 100 -28.05 -26.91 51.04
CA SER A 100 -28.16 -26.55 49.62
C SER A 100 -27.12 -27.24 48.75
N GLY A 101 -27.49 -27.57 47.51
CA GLY A 101 -26.61 -28.14 46.49
C GLY A 101 -26.68 -27.33 45.21
N SER A 102 -25.64 -27.40 44.38
CA SER A 102 -25.60 -26.73 43.08
C SER A 102 -24.86 -27.55 42.02
N ALA A 103 -25.16 -27.26 40.76
CA ALA A 103 -24.46 -27.79 39.59
C ALA A 103 -24.30 -26.69 38.53
N SER A 104 -23.31 -26.84 37.66
CA SER A 104 -23.04 -25.92 36.56
C SER A 104 -22.68 -26.72 35.30
N VAL A 105 -23.13 -26.25 34.15
CA VAL A 105 -22.68 -26.74 32.83
C VAL A 105 -22.33 -25.54 31.96
N GLN A 106 -21.22 -25.65 31.24
CA GLN A 106 -20.78 -24.66 30.26
C GLN A 106 -20.98 -25.23 28.87
N VAL A 107 -21.51 -24.40 27.97
CA VAL A 107 -21.69 -24.72 26.55
C VAL A 107 -20.98 -23.64 25.75
N ASN A 108 -20.09 -24.06 24.85
CA ASN A 108 -19.36 -23.17 23.97
C ASN A 108 -20.21 -22.86 22.73
N GLY A 109 -20.52 -21.58 22.49
CA GLY A 109 -21.15 -21.13 21.25
C GLY A 109 -20.08 -20.86 20.19
N VAL A 110 -20.12 -21.56 19.07
CA VAL A 110 -19.19 -21.31 17.94
C VAL A 110 -19.89 -20.52 16.85
N ILE A 111 -19.15 -19.68 16.13
CA ILE A 111 -19.63 -19.00 14.93
C ILE A 111 -19.30 -19.91 13.75
N SER A 112 -20.29 -20.25 12.93
CA SER A 112 -20.03 -21.00 11.69
C SER A 112 -19.35 -20.05 10.71
N ARG A 113 -18.15 -20.42 10.25
CA ARG A 113 -17.35 -19.60 9.35
C ARG A 113 -17.18 -20.30 8.00
N ILE A 114 -17.25 -19.53 6.92
CA ILE A 114 -16.97 -19.99 5.57
C ILE A 114 -15.45 -19.89 5.34
N ASN A 115 -14.83 -21.04 5.09
CA ASN A 115 -13.40 -21.07 4.81
C ASN A 115 -13.10 -20.47 3.41
N ILE A 116 -12.34 -19.37 3.39
CA ILE A 116 -11.92 -18.65 2.19
C ILE A 116 -10.43 -18.82 1.88
N SER A 117 -9.73 -19.75 2.53
CA SER A 117 -8.31 -20.01 2.31
C SER A 117 -8.04 -20.34 0.84
N ASN A 118 -7.23 -19.52 0.19
CA ASN A 118 -6.90 -19.58 -1.23
C ASN A 118 -8.10 -19.53 -2.18
N THR A 119 -9.25 -19.04 -1.71
CA THR A 119 -10.45 -18.91 -2.53
C THR A 119 -10.31 -17.76 -3.52
N ILE A 120 -10.72 -18.02 -4.75
CA ILE A 120 -10.93 -17.02 -5.81
C ILE A 120 -12.41 -16.62 -5.77
N PHE A 121 -12.67 -15.33 -5.65
CA PHE A 121 -14.02 -14.78 -5.59
C PHE A 121 -14.65 -14.70 -6.98
N SER A 122 -15.98 -14.64 -7.01
CA SER A 122 -16.75 -14.57 -8.26
C SER A 122 -17.89 -13.56 -8.22
N ASN A 123 -18.27 -13.07 -7.03
CA ASN A 123 -19.34 -12.09 -6.90
C ASN A 123 -18.86 -10.71 -7.38
N ARG A 124 -19.75 -9.98 -8.06
CA ARG A 124 -19.48 -8.65 -8.64
C ARG A 124 -20.41 -7.57 -8.09
N SER A 125 -21.26 -7.88 -7.12
CA SER A 125 -22.15 -6.88 -6.55
C SER A 125 -21.37 -5.74 -5.90
N SER A 126 -21.79 -4.49 -6.10
CA SER A 126 -21.22 -3.37 -5.34
C SER A 126 -21.92 -3.13 -4.00
N ASP A 127 -23.00 -3.85 -3.69
CA ASP A 127 -23.66 -3.69 -2.40
C ASP A 127 -22.97 -4.64 -1.42
N CYS A 128 -22.33 -4.10 -0.39
CA CYS A 128 -21.65 -4.87 0.64
C CYS A 128 -22.59 -5.88 1.33
N SER A 129 -23.91 -5.68 1.28
CA SER A 129 -24.87 -6.62 1.88
C SER A 129 -24.93 -7.97 1.17
N ASP A 130 -24.47 -8.06 -0.08
CA ASP A 130 -24.36 -9.33 -0.82
C ASP A 130 -23.14 -10.16 -0.40
N TYR A 131 -22.35 -9.68 0.57
CA TYR A 131 -21.18 -10.34 1.13
C TYR A 131 -21.33 -10.67 2.62
N VAL A 132 -22.52 -10.43 3.20
CA VAL A 132 -22.84 -10.69 4.63
C VAL A 132 -22.73 -12.16 4.96
N GLU A 133 -21.64 -12.53 5.60
CA GLU A 133 -21.37 -13.83 6.20
C GLU A 133 -20.22 -13.68 7.21
N ASN A 134 -19.90 -14.77 7.91
CA ASN A 134 -18.69 -14.90 8.70
C ASN A 134 -17.70 -15.79 7.94
N TYR A 135 -16.48 -15.31 7.73
CA TYR A 135 -15.44 -16.00 6.98
C TYR A 135 -14.25 -16.36 7.87
N GLU A 136 -13.52 -17.40 7.49
CA GLU A 136 -12.25 -17.80 8.11
C GLU A 136 -11.19 -18.09 7.05
N SER A 137 -9.93 -18.01 7.43
CA SER A 137 -8.82 -18.49 6.63
C SER A 137 -7.74 -19.14 7.49
N GLU A 138 -7.06 -20.13 6.94
CA GLU A 138 -5.88 -20.76 7.53
C GLU A 138 -4.70 -20.47 6.60
N VAL A 139 -3.71 -19.73 7.09
CA VAL A 139 -2.58 -19.27 6.28
C VAL A 139 -1.26 -19.40 7.01
N ARG A 140 -0.17 -19.35 6.26
CA ARG A 140 1.18 -19.46 6.80
C ARG A 140 2.03 -18.25 6.47
N ASP A 141 2.71 -17.74 7.49
CA ASP A 141 3.92 -16.94 7.31
C ASP A 141 5.06 -17.88 6.90
N LEU A 142 5.43 -17.85 5.62
CA LEU A 142 6.34 -18.82 5.02
C LEU A 142 7.76 -18.72 5.58
N THR A 143 8.26 -17.49 5.79
CA THR A 143 9.61 -17.25 6.32
C THR A 143 9.74 -17.66 7.79
N ARG A 144 8.73 -17.39 8.62
CA ARG A 144 8.75 -17.75 10.05
C ARG A 144 8.22 -19.16 10.32
N ALA A 145 7.56 -19.77 9.34
CA ALA A 145 6.88 -21.04 9.44
C ALA A 145 5.83 -21.07 10.57
N ILE A 146 5.11 -19.97 10.76
CA ILE A 146 4.03 -19.80 11.75
C ILE A 146 2.69 -19.79 11.01
N ASP A 147 1.75 -20.59 11.49
CA ASP A 147 0.39 -20.66 10.96
C ASP A 147 -0.48 -19.62 11.70
N PHE A 148 -1.41 -18.99 10.98
CA PHE A 148 -2.39 -18.02 11.45
C PHE A 148 -3.80 -18.48 11.06
N GLU A 149 -4.78 -18.16 11.91
CA GLU A 149 -6.20 -18.25 11.60
C GLU A 149 -6.71 -16.82 11.44
N GLY A 150 -7.17 -16.47 10.24
CA GLY A 150 -7.73 -15.16 9.92
C GLY A 150 -9.26 -15.17 9.92
N TYR A 151 -9.88 -14.02 10.16
CA TYR A 151 -11.34 -13.90 10.11
C TYR A 151 -11.84 -12.59 9.52
N VAL A 152 -13.00 -12.66 8.87
CA VAL A 152 -13.76 -11.50 8.38
C VAL A 152 -15.24 -11.70 8.67
N ASP A 153 -15.85 -10.79 9.41
CA ASP A 153 -17.29 -10.81 9.73
C ASP A 153 -17.95 -9.59 9.11
N ILE A 154 -18.95 -9.82 8.25
CA ILE A 154 -19.70 -8.74 7.59
C ILE A 154 -21.14 -8.76 8.08
N GLU A 155 -21.54 -7.68 8.74
CA GLU A 155 -22.91 -7.46 9.21
C GLU A 155 -23.58 -6.32 8.43
N VAL A 156 -24.86 -6.47 8.11
CA VAL A 156 -25.63 -5.44 7.38
C VAL A 156 -26.43 -4.55 8.31
N GLU A 157 -26.37 -3.25 8.04
CA GLU A 157 -27.29 -2.24 8.55
C GLU A 157 -28.17 -1.66 7.42
N ASP A 158 -29.07 -0.76 7.76
CA ASP A 158 -30.01 -0.17 6.78
C ASP A 158 -29.28 0.58 5.65
N GLN A 159 -28.17 1.26 5.94
CA GLN A 159 -27.45 2.13 4.98
C GLN A 159 -25.98 1.74 4.77
N SER A 160 -25.46 0.82 5.57
CA SER A 160 -24.05 0.44 5.61
C SER A 160 -23.89 -1.05 5.89
N CYS A 161 -22.66 -1.55 5.74
CA CYS A 161 -22.23 -2.81 6.32
C CYS A 161 -21.04 -2.56 7.25
N ASN A 162 -20.99 -3.32 8.33
CA ASN A 162 -19.90 -3.36 9.28
C ASN A 162 -19.02 -4.57 8.93
N LEU A 163 -17.79 -4.33 8.47
CA LEU A 163 -16.79 -5.37 8.20
C LEU A 163 -15.78 -5.36 9.35
N LEU A 164 -15.82 -6.40 10.19
CA LEU A 164 -14.83 -6.67 11.23
C LEU A 164 -13.79 -7.65 10.69
N SER A 165 -12.50 -7.37 10.88
CA SER A 165 -11.39 -8.19 10.38
C SER A 165 -10.22 -8.18 11.35
N ASP A 166 -9.48 -9.27 11.45
CA ASP A 166 -8.19 -9.35 12.16
C ASP A 166 -6.97 -9.06 11.27
N ASN A 167 -7.19 -8.65 10.01
CA ASN A 167 -6.15 -8.29 9.06
C ASN A 167 -5.17 -9.45 8.71
N ILE A 168 -5.61 -10.70 8.83
CA ILE A 168 -4.86 -11.85 8.30
C ILE A 168 -5.42 -12.20 6.91
N PRO A 169 -4.57 -12.31 5.86
CA PRO A 169 -5.04 -12.59 4.50
C PRO A 169 -5.62 -13.99 4.37
N ASN A 170 -6.28 -14.26 3.24
CA ASN A 170 -6.72 -15.59 2.86
C ASN A 170 -5.68 -16.41 2.05
N HIS A 171 -4.43 -15.98 2.01
CA HIS A 171 -3.35 -16.65 1.29
C HIS A 171 -2.07 -16.67 2.15
N ASP A 172 -1.18 -17.61 1.86
CA ASP A 172 0.16 -17.63 2.47
C ASP A 172 0.93 -16.35 2.10
N PHE A 173 1.79 -15.87 3.01
CA PHE A 173 2.48 -14.59 2.85
C PHE A 173 3.91 -14.67 3.37
N ASN A 174 4.69 -13.60 3.20
CA ASN A 174 6.09 -13.51 3.64
C ASN A 174 6.98 -14.60 3.00
N ASP A 175 6.88 -14.76 1.69
CA ASP A 175 7.68 -15.70 0.91
C ASP A 175 9.16 -15.24 0.77
N SER A 176 9.95 -15.96 -0.02
CA SER A 176 11.37 -15.65 -0.21
C SER A 176 11.70 -14.31 -0.87
N SER A 177 10.76 -13.66 -1.57
CA SER A 177 10.95 -12.32 -2.10
C SER A 177 10.74 -11.23 -1.05
N ALA A 178 10.02 -11.54 0.03
CA ALA A 178 9.69 -10.62 1.09
C ALA A 178 10.91 -10.27 1.96
N ASN A 179 10.88 -9.06 2.54
CA ASN A 179 11.84 -8.65 3.57
C ASN A 179 11.15 -7.79 4.62
N PHE A 180 10.21 -8.38 5.34
CA PHE A 180 9.39 -7.66 6.32
C PHE A 180 10.22 -7.18 7.50
N ARG A 181 10.15 -5.88 7.77
CA ARG A 181 10.84 -5.24 8.91
C ARG A 181 10.17 -5.54 10.25
N THR A 182 8.88 -5.84 10.19
CA THR A 182 8.04 -6.17 11.34
C THR A 182 7.31 -7.47 11.06
N ASN A 183 7.09 -8.25 12.11
CA ASN A 183 6.30 -9.46 12.04
C ASN A 183 4.81 -9.12 11.86
N ALA A 184 4.13 -9.81 10.95
CA ALA A 184 2.67 -9.76 10.87
C ALA A 184 2.06 -10.21 12.21
N ALA A 185 0.98 -9.54 12.60
CA ALA A 185 0.20 -9.81 13.79
C ALA A 185 -1.28 -9.54 13.52
N GLU A 186 -2.17 -10.28 14.17
CA GLU A 186 -3.61 -10.05 14.16
C GLU A 186 -3.94 -8.64 14.68
N LYS A 187 -4.79 -7.93 13.94
CA LYS A 187 -5.26 -6.57 14.21
C LYS A 187 -6.74 -6.45 13.95
N ASP A 188 -7.53 -6.57 15.01
CA ASP A 188 -8.97 -6.34 14.97
C ASP A 188 -9.29 -4.90 14.53
N ARG A 189 -10.07 -4.76 13.46
CA ARG A 189 -10.53 -3.49 12.91
C ARG A 189 -11.95 -3.60 12.38
N LEU A 190 -12.73 -2.57 12.65
CA LEU A 190 -14.09 -2.40 12.15
C LEU A 190 -14.09 -1.32 11.07
N PHE A 191 -14.59 -1.67 9.89
CA PHE A 191 -14.78 -0.77 8.76
C PHE A 191 -16.28 -0.62 8.47
N VAL A 192 -16.72 0.61 8.24
CA VAL A 192 -18.11 0.93 7.88
C VAL A 192 -18.15 1.25 6.38
N ILE A 193 -18.85 0.40 5.62
CA ILE A 193 -18.94 0.48 4.17
C ILE A 193 -20.33 0.98 3.79
N SER A 194 -20.42 2.09 3.06
CA SER A 194 -21.70 2.59 2.56
C SER A 194 -22.30 1.62 1.54
N ARG A 195 -23.59 1.30 1.67
CA ARG A 195 -24.33 0.49 0.69
C ARG A 195 -24.72 1.26 -0.56
N SER A 196 -24.61 2.59 -0.53
CA SER A 196 -25.01 3.47 -1.62
C SER A 196 -24.07 4.67 -1.71
N PRO A 197 -22.76 4.43 -1.96
CA PRO A 197 -21.77 5.50 -2.06
C PRO A 197 -22.16 6.48 -3.17
N GLN A 198 -21.87 7.76 -2.94
CA GLN A 198 -22.18 8.84 -3.88
C GLN A 198 -20.89 9.54 -4.27
N GLN A 199 -20.77 9.88 -5.56
CA GLN A 199 -19.65 10.69 -6.03
C GLN A 199 -19.72 12.08 -5.40
N ALA A 200 -18.61 12.52 -4.84
CA ALA A 200 -18.42 13.87 -4.34
C ALA A 200 -18.26 14.85 -5.51
N SER A 201 -18.42 16.14 -5.23
CA SER A 201 -18.24 17.19 -6.25
C SER A 201 -16.78 17.34 -6.69
N GLN A 202 -15.83 16.88 -5.87
CA GLN A 202 -14.39 16.93 -6.08
C GLN A 202 -13.78 15.64 -5.53
N ASN A 203 -12.71 15.17 -6.18
CA ASN A 203 -11.97 14.02 -5.67
C ASN A 203 -11.22 14.39 -4.39
N THR A 204 -11.03 13.42 -3.50
CA THR A 204 -10.19 13.57 -2.30
C THR A 204 -8.90 12.79 -2.49
N GLU A 205 -7.76 13.45 -2.35
CA GLU A 205 -6.45 12.77 -2.39
C GLU A 205 -6.31 11.78 -1.24
N ILE A 206 -5.72 10.61 -1.51
CA ILE A 206 -5.28 9.69 -0.47
C ILE A 206 -4.08 10.31 0.27
N SER A 207 -4.11 10.29 1.61
CA SER A 207 -3.19 11.09 2.45
C SER A 207 -2.23 10.27 3.31
N GLY A 208 -2.36 8.94 3.29
CA GLY A 208 -1.66 8.02 4.20
C GLY A 208 -2.13 8.06 5.65
N GLN A 209 -3.07 8.96 6.02
CA GLN A 209 -3.69 9.03 7.35
C GLN A 209 -4.92 8.11 7.51
N THR A 210 -5.32 7.48 6.42
CA THR A 210 -6.50 6.64 6.29
C THR A 210 -6.07 5.37 5.57
N TRP A 211 -6.66 4.23 5.89
CA TRP A 211 -6.56 3.04 5.05
C TRP A 211 -7.33 3.30 3.76
N ASP A 212 -6.73 3.03 2.61
CA ASP A 212 -7.35 3.39 1.33
C ASP A 212 -8.52 2.45 1.01
N ALA A 213 -8.44 1.21 1.48
CA ALA A 213 -9.47 0.21 1.30
C ALA A 213 -9.35 -0.92 2.33
N VAL A 214 -10.39 -1.74 2.39
CA VAL A 214 -10.35 -3.07 2.99
C VAL A 214 -10.77 -4.10 1.95
N MET A 215 -9.99 -5.16 1.79
CA MET A 215 -10.28 -6.27 0.91
C MET A 215 -11.24 -7.26 1.59
N LEU A 216 -11.97 -8.05 0.81
CA LEU A 216 -12.91 -9.06 1.30
C LEU A 216 -12.22 -10.22 2.03
N ASN A 217 -10.91 -10.36 1.89
CA ASN A 217 -10.10 -11.24 2.74
C ASN A 217 -9.64 -10.59 4.05
N GLY A 218 -10.11 -9.36 4.35
CA GLY A 218 -9.87 -8.67 5.60
C GLY A 218 -8.65 -7.76 5.63
N VAL A 219 -7.75 -7.85 4.65
CA VAL A 219 -6.51 -7.07 4.61
C VAL A 219 -6.76 -5.68 4.01
N VAL A 220 -6.15 -4.66 4.62
CA VAL A 220 -6.24 -3.28 4.14
C VAL A 220 -5.33 -2.99 2.94
N ALA A 221 -5.72 -2.02 2.12
CA ALA A 221 -4.81 -1.37 1.17
C ALA A 221 -4.28 -0.06 1.77
N ASP A 222 -3.01 0.21 1.55
CA ASP A 222 -2.33 1.45 1.97
C ASP A 222 -1.28 1.78 0.91
N VAL A 223 -1.74 2.30 -0.22
CA VAL A 223 -0.91 2.37 -1.43
C VAL A 223 0.13 3.47 -1.35
N LYS A 224 -0.17 4.58 -0.64
CA LYS A 224 0.79 5.66 -0.42
C LYS A 224 1.89 5.20 0.52
N SER A 225 3.13 5.39 0.09
CA SER A 225 4.27 5.06 0.93
C SER A 225 4.61 6.18 1.91
N GLY A 226 5.18 5.79 3.05
CA GLY A 226 5.89 6.70 3.94
C GLY A 226 7.30 7.06 3.44
N GLY A 227 7.70 6.56 2.26
CA GLY A 227 9.02 6.71 1.69
C GLY A 227 9.09 7.83 0.63
N CYS A 228 10.27 8.39 0.47
CA CYS A 228 10.50 9.54 -0.40
C CYS A 228 11.97 9.71 -0.71
N TYR A 229 12.24 10.59 -1.66
CA TYR A 229 13.54 11.22 -1.79
C TYR A 229 13.77 12.22 -0.64
N TYR A 230 14.74 11.93 0.24
CA TYR A 230 15.16 12.84 1.29
C TYR A 230 16.62 12.59 1.69
N PRO A 231 17.60 13.11 0.92
CA PRO A 231 19.02 12.79 1.06
C PRO A 231 19.63 13.12 2.43
N SER A 232 19.05 14.07 3.16
CA SER A 232 19.54 14.43 4.50
C SER A 232 19.08 13.49 5.61
N GLU A 233 18.16 12.56 5.34
CA GLU A 233 17.79 11.51 6.30
C GLU A 233 18.99 10.57 6.53
N PRO A 234 19.39 10.29 7.79
CA PRO A 234 20.54 9.42 8.07
C PRO A 234 20.43 8.00 7.52
N ARG A 235 19.22 7.54 7.22
CA ARG A 235 18.91 6.22 6.64
C ARG A 235 18.71 6.25 5.13
N ALA A 236 18.87 7.41 4.50
CA ALA A 236 18.80 7.51 3.05
C ALA A 236 19.89 6.63 2.40
N ASP A 237 19.55 5.98 1.29
CA ASP A 237 20.50 5.21 0.50
C ASP A 237 21.40 6.13 -0.36
N ALA A 238 22.27 5.52 -1.18
CA ALA A 238 23.16 6.26 -2.06
C ALA A 238 22.41 7.16 -3.06
N ASP A 239 21.16 6.81 -3.40
CA ASP A 239 20.28 7.56 -4.28
C ASP A 239 19.41 8.55 -3.52
N GLY A 240 19.63 8.72 -2.20
CA GLY A 240 18.95 9.74 -1.39
C GLY A 240 17.53 9.34 -0.99
N ASN A 241 17.14 8.09 -1.23
CA ASN A 241 15.81 7.59 -0.93
C ASN A 241 15.75 7.06 0.49
N THR A 242 14.66 7.33 1.21
CA THR A 242 14.33 6.80 2.54
C THR A 242 12.99 6.05 2.52
N GLU A 243 12.88 4.93 3.22
CA GLU A 243 11.63 4.16 3.33
C GLU A 243 10.62 4.78 4.30
N ALA A 244 11.07 5.70 5.16
CA ALA A 244 10.28 6.35 6.19
C ALA A 244 10.94 7.65 6.66
N GLY A 245 10.21 8.45 7.45
CA GLY A 245 10.73 9.70 8.03
C GLY A 245 10.67 10.89 7.08
N CYS A 246 9.88 10.76 6.01
CA CYS A 246 9.68 11.82 5.05
C CYS A 246 9.02 13.06 5.67
N PRO A 247 9.51 14.26 5.36
CA PRO A 247 8.83 15.48 5.78
C PRO A 247 7.50 15.60 5.02
N GLN A 248 6.53 16.28 5.63
CA GLN A 248 5.19 16.44 5.05
C GLN A 248 5.22 17.07 3.64
N ASN A 249 6.19 17.95 3.39
CA ASN A 249 6.39 18.64 2.12
C ASN A 249 7.41 17.98 1.18
N ALA A 250 7.86 16.75 1.44
CA ALA A 250 8.75 16.09 0.48
C ALA A 250 8.05 16.01 -0.89
N GLU A 251 8.77 16.36 -1.95
CA GLU A 251 8.20 16.51 -3.29
C GLU A 251 8.18 15.21 -4.09
N TRP A 252 9.02 14.24 -3.73
CA TRP A 252 9.16 12.99 -4.49
C TRP A 252 8.84 11.80 -3.59
N ARG A 253 7.65 11.22 -3.74
CA ARG A 253 7.18 10.06 -2.97
C ARG A 253 7.53 8.78 -3.68
N LEU A 254 8.06 7.79 -2.95
CA LEU A 254 8.41 6.50 -3.55
C LEU A 254 7.15 5.68 -3.81
N VAL A 255 7.11 5.01 -4.95
CA VAL A 255 6.12 3.99 -5.28
C VAL A 255 6.64 2.64 -4.76
N PRO A 256 5.99 1.98 -3.77
CA PRO A 256 6.58 0.83 -3.08
C PRO A 256 6.91 -0.36 -3.98
N LEU A 257 6.08 -0.63 -4.97
CA LEU A 257 6.27 -1.75 -5.89
C LEU A 257 7.37 -1.49 -6.93
N GLU A 258 7.56 -0.23 -7.33
CA GLU A 258 8.63 0.20 -8.23
C GLU A 258 9.99 0.28 -7.51
N TYR A 259 9.97 0.41 -6.19
CA TYR A 259 11.17 0.40 -5.34
C TYR A 259 11.16 -0.76 -4.33
N SER A 260 10.73 -1.94 -4.80
CA SER A 260 10.45 -3.14 -4.00
C SER A 260 11.62 -3.60 -3.13
N THR A 261 12.86 -3.44 -3.57
CA THR A 261 14.05 -3.81 -2.79
C THR A 261 14.14 -3.10 -1.44
N LYS A 262 13.46 -1.96 -1.29
CA LYS A 262 13.50 -1.15 -0.08
C LYS A 262 12.35 -1.38 0.89
N PHE A 263 11.16 -1.66 0.34
CA PHE A 263 9.94 -1.93 1.11
C PHE A 263 9.78 -3.42 1.45
N GLY A 264 10.35 -4.32 0.62
CA GLY A 264 10.39 -5.75 0.91
C GLY A 264 9.04 -6.43 0.80
N ALA A 265 8.24 -6.04 -0.20
CA ALA A 265 6.95 -6.66 -0.47
C ALA A 265 7.09 -8.13 -0.89
N ASP A 266 6.11 -8.94 -0.53
CA ASP A 266 6.02 -10.35 -0.95
C ASP A 266 5.37 -10.49 -2.33
N ILE A 267 5.19 -11.73 -2.81
CA ILE A 267 4.56 -12.00 -4.13
C ILE A 267 3.12 -11.50 -4.25
N HIS A 268 2.49 -11.14 -3.13
CA HIS A 268 1.15 -10.59 -3.07
C HIS A 268 1.15 -9.06 -3.01
N ASN A 269 2.29 -8.43 -3.34
CA ASN A 269 2.46 -6.97 -3.41
C ASN A 269 2.14 -6.27 -2.08
N ALA A 270 2.42 -6.94 -0.97
CA ALA A 270 2.12 -6.47 0.37
C ALA A 270 3.30 -6.57 1.31
N HIS A 271 3.29 -5.74 2.35
CA HIS A 271 4.23 -5.84 3.46
C HIS A 271 3.58 -5.46 4.78
N VAL A 272 4.38 -5.43 5.85
CA VAL A 272 3.89 -5.25 7.22
C VAL A 272 4.29 -3.87 7.76
N GLN A 273 3.32 -3.15 8.37
CA GLN A 273 3.55 -1.90 9.09
C GLN A 273 4.26 -2.12 10.44
N PRO A 274 4.82 -1.07 11.07
CA PRO A 274 5.44 -1.16 12.40
C PRO A 274 4.57 -1.75 13.51
N ASP A 275 3.24 -1.66 13.38
CA ASP A 275 2.31 -2.22 14.38
C ASP A 275 2.01 -3.72 14.17
N GLY A 276 2.38 -4.29 13.02
CA GLY A 276 2.09 -5.67 12.63
C GLY A 276 1.01 -5.81 11.55
N THR A 277 0.42 -4.71 11.08
CA THR A 277 -0.60 -4.73 9.99
C THR A 277 0.02 -5.12 8.66
N TYR A 278 -0.37 -6.27 8.12
CA TYR A 278 -0.12 -6.66 6.72
C TYR A 278 -1.02 -5.85 5.78
N HIS A 279 -0.50 -5.27 4.70
CA HIS A 279 -1.27 -4.39 3.81
C HIS A 279 -0.78 -4.43 2.35
N TYR A 280 -1.71 -4.27 1.42
CA TYR A 280 -1.44 -4.26 -0.02
C TYR A 280 -1.03 -2.88 -0.55
N HIS A 281 -0.05 -2.87 -1.45
CA HIS A 281 0.32 -1.73 -2.30
C HIS A 281 -0.14 -1.88 -3.76
N GLY A 282 -0.53 -3.08 -4.17
CA GLY A 282 -0.98 -3.37 -5.53
C GLY A 282 -1.78 -4.65 -5.61
N ASN A 283 -1.77 -5.28 -6.79
CA ASN A 283 -2.55 -6.49 -7.03
C ASN A 283 -2.25 -7.55 -5.97
N PRO A 284 -3.26 -7.97 -5.16
CA PRO A 284 -3.07 -9.01 -4.15
C PRO A 284 -2.57 -10.34 -4.73
N ASN A 285 -2.65 -10.54 -6.06
CA ASN A 285 -2.35 -11.80 -6.75
C ASN A 285 -3.07 -12.99 -6.07
N ALA A 286 -4.24 -12.68 -5.54
CA ALA A 286 -5.11 -13.50 -4.74
C ALA A 286 -6.53 -12.93 -4.91
N MET A 287 -7.54 -13.76 -4.68
CA MET A 287 -8.98 -13.41 -4.75
C MET A 287 -9.61 -13.27 -6.14
N PHE A 288 -8.86 -13.15 -7.23
CA PHE A 288 -9.42 -13.16 -8.60
C PHE A 288 -8.52 -13.91 -9.60
N ASP A 289 -9.10 -14.36 -10.70
CA ASP A 289 -8.37 -15.09 -11.76
C ASP A 289 -8.10 -14.24 -13.01
N ASP A 290 -7.18 -14.73 -13.83
CA ASP A 290 -6.82 -14.11 -15.12
C ASP A 290 -7.84 -14.39 -16.23
N ASN A 291 -8.86 -15.21 -15.95
CA ASN A 291 -9.85 -15.66 -16.92
C ASN A 291 -11.26 -15.59 -16.34
N PRO A 292 -11.72 -14.39 -15.93
CA PRO A 292 -13.01 -14.26 -15.28
C PRO A 292 -14.15 -14.65 -16.20
N THR A 293 -15.32 -14.88 -15.60
CA THR A 293 -16.57 -15.13 -16.32
C THR A 293 -17.52 -13.95 -16.19
N GLY A 294 -18.59 -13.92 -16.99
CA GLY A 294 -19.61 -12.87 -16.92
C GLY A 294 -19.11 -11.52 -17.42
N ASN A 295 -19.00 -10.54 -16.53
CA ASN A 295 -18.70 -9.14 -16.88
C ASN A 295 -17.28 -8.69 -16.48
N GLY A 296 -16.39 -9.62 -16.12
CA GLY A 296 -15.00 -9.35 -15.73
C GLY A 296 -14.70 -9.82 -14.31
N SER A 297 -13.63 -9.29 -13.70
CA SER A 297 -13.17 -9.69 -12.36
C SER A 297 -14.20 -9.47 -11.23
N PRO A 298 -14.21 -10.29 -10.17
CA PRO A 298 -15.06 -10.06 -9.00
C PRO A 298 -14.76 -8.72 -8.32
N VAL A 299 -15.67 -8.30 -7.44
CA VAL A 299 -15.31 -7.36 -6.36
C VAL A 299 -14.43 -8.11 -5.38
N ILE A 300 -13.32 -7.49 -4.99
CA ILE A 300 -12.35 -8.04 -4.05
C ILE A 300 -12.19 -7.19 -2.79
N GLY A 301 -12.87 -6.04 -2.71
CA GLY A 301 -12.79 -5.12 -1.58
C GLY A 301 -13.66 -3.89 -1.76
N PHE A 302 -13.62 -3.00 -0.76
CA PHE A 302 -14.29 -1.71 -0.77
C PHE A 302 -13.31 -0.62 -0.34
N ALA A 303 -13.29 0.47 -1.10
CA ALA A 303 -12.52 1.66 -0.77
C ALA A 303 -13.12 2.39 0.43
N ALA A 304 -12.33 3.25 1.08
CA ALA A 304 -12.77 4.01 2.25
C ALA A 304 -13.97 4.94 1.99
N ASP A 305 -14.25 5.26 0.73
CA ASP A 305 -15.43 6.04 0.32
C ASP A 305 -16.66 5.18 -0.04
N GLY A 306 -16.56 3.86 0.16
CA GLY A 306 -17.62 2.87 0.00
C GLY A 306 -17.76 2.29 -1.41
N PHE A 307 -17.04 2.81 -2.42
CA PHE A 307 -17.09 2.21 -3.76
C PHE A 307 -16.37 0.87 -3.82
N PRO A 308 -16.86 -0.09 -4.63
CA PRO A 308 -16.23 -1.40 -4.76
C PRO A 308 -14.88 -1.31 -5.48
N ILE A 309 -14.00 -2.25 -5.15
CA ILE A 309 -12.73 -2.50 -5.85
C ILE A 309 -12.85 -3.83 -6.58
N TYR A 310 -12.65 -3.81 -7.89
CA TYR A 310 -12.64 -4.98 -8.75
C TYR A 310 -11.22 -5.46 -9.01
N GLY A 311 -11.07 -6.76 -9.31
CA GLY A 311 -9.85 -7.25 -9.94
C GLY A 311 -9.62 -6.66 -11.35
N SER A 312 -8.55 -7.08 -12.01
CA SER A 312 -8.03 -6.34 -13.17
C SER A 312 -8.80 -6.46 -14.47
N TYR A 313 -9.70 -7.43 -14.62
CA TYR A 313 -10.23 -7.79 -15.94
C TYR A 313 -11.61 -7.19 -16.20
N ILE A 314 -11.76 -6.65 -17.41
CA ILE A 314 -12.98 -6.04 -17.93
C ILE A 314 -13.35 -6.69 -19.26
N LEU A 315 -14.65 -6.72 -19.58
CA LEU A 315 -15.11 -7.18 -20.87
C LEU A 315 -14.93 -6.08 -21.92
N ASP A 316 -14.07 -6.32 -22.91
CA ASP A 316 -13.93 -5.41 -24.04
C ASP A 316 -15.14 -5.52 -24.97
N SER A 317 -15.93 -4.46 -25.04
CA SER A 317 -17.13 -4.38 -25.89
C SER A 317 -16.85 -4.55 -27.39
N ILE A 318 -15.62 -4.29 -27.84
CA ILE A 318 -15.24 -4.37 -29.26
C ILE A 318 -14.86 -5.80 -29.62
N SER A 319 -13.93 -6.40 -28.88
CA SER A 319 -13.44 -7.76 -29.17
C SER A 319 -14.35 -8.86 -28.61
N GLY A 320 -15.15 -8.54 -27.59
CA GLY A 320 -15.92 -9.52 -26.82
C GLY A 320 -15.05 -10.42 -25.93
N ALA A 321 -13.77 -10.08 -25.75
CA ALA A 321 -12.83 -10.81 -24.91
C ALA A 321 -12.56 -10.06 -23.60
N TYR A 322 -12.18 -10.79 -22.56
CA TYR A 322 -11.68 -10.17 -21.34
C TYR A 322 -10.23 -9.70 -21.53
N ARG A 323 -9.94 -8.51 -21.02
CA ARG A 323 -8.59 -7.96 -20.95
C ARG A 323 -8.41 -7.18 -19.66
N LYS A 324 -7.17 -6.92 -19.28
CA LYS A 324 -6.88 -6.04 -18.14
C LYS A 324 -7.32 -4.62 -18.44
N ALA A 325 -7.86 -3.94 -17.43
CA ALA A 325 -8.10 -2.52 -17.43
C ALA A 325 -6.77 -1.78 -17.48
N LEU A 326 -6.71 -0.71 -18.27
CA LEU A 326 -5.52 0.11 -18.42
C LEU A 326 -5.66 1.38 -17.59
N SER A 327 -4.64 1.68 -16.79
CA SER A 327 -4.51 2.98 -16.11
C SER A 327 -4.44 4.10 -17.16
N GLY A 328 -5.04 5.25 -16.86
CA GLY A 328 -4.87 6.45 -17.70
C GLY A 328 -3.64 7.30 -17.33
N TYR A 329 -2.79 6.82 -16.42
CA TYR A 329 -1.49 7.42 -16.14
C TYR A 329 -0.42 6.89 -17.09
N THR A 330 0.52 7.76 -17.43
CA THR A 330 1.71 7.41 -18.21
C THR A 330 2.97 7.88 -17.50
N LEU A 331 4.05 7.10 -17.66
CA LEU A 331 5.37 7.52 -17.24
C LEU A 331 5.81 8.72 -18.06
N LYS A 332 6.29 9.78 -17.40
CA LYS A 332 6.86 10.94 -18.08
C LYS A 332 8.13 10.54 -18.83
N GLU A 333 8.36 11.18 -19.96
CA GLU A 333 9.59 10.99 -20.74
C GLU A 333 10.68 12.00 -20.33
N GLY A 334 11.94 11.60 -20.44
CA GLY A 334 13.10 12.46 -20.21
C GLY A 334 13.51 12.61 -18.74
N THR A 335 14.21 13.71 -18.44
CA THR A 335 14.91 13.92 -17.18
C THR A 335 14.09 14.68 -16.13
N ARG A 336 14.16 14.31 -14.85
CA ARG A 336 13.50 14.98 -13.72
C ARG A 336 14.03 16.40 -13.51
N GLY A 337 13.21 17.30 -12.98
CA GLY A 337 13.60 18.68 -12.71
C GLY A 337 13.39 19.65 -13.88
N SER A 338 13.30 20.94 -13.54
CA SER A 338 13.06 22.03 -14.50
C SER A 338 14.34 22.63 -15.05
N ILE A 339 15.45 22.51 -14.32
CA ILE A 339 16.77 23.00 -14.73
C ILE A 339 17.66 21.82 -15.12
N VAL A 340 18.26 21.94 -16.29
CA VAL A 340 19.14 20.92 -16.87
C VAL A 340 20.44 21.55 -17.36
N GLU A 341 21.50 20.77 -17.42
CA GLU A 341 22.68 21.13 -18.21
C GLU A 341 22.65 20.42 -19.56
N ILE A 342 23.18 21.08 -20.58
CA ILE A 342 23.33 20.54 -21.93
C ILE A 342 24.80 20.18 -22.11
N TYR A 343 25.09 18.89 -22.21
CA TYR A 343 26.46 18.35 -22.21
C TYR A 343 26.78 17.64 -23.52
N LEU A 344 28.03 17.73 -23.95
CA LEU A 344 28.53 16.98 -25.10
C LEU A 344 28.58 15.50 -24.76
N LEU A 345 27.99 14.64 -25.59
CA LEU A 345 27.90 13.20 -25.32
C LEU A 345 29.28 12.53 -25.29
N ASP A 346 30.20 12.96 -26.16
CA ASP A 346 31.60 12.56 -26.09
C ASP A 346 32.33 13.39 -25.02
N PRO A 347 33.06 12.77 -24.08
CA PRO A 347 33.78 13.51 -23.04
C PRO A 347 35.00 14.30 -23.58
N LEU A 348 35.46 14.01 -24.81
CA LEU A 348 36.74 14.48 -25.33
C LEU A 348 37.87 14.22 -24.31
N GLU A 349 38.64 15.23 -23.92
CA GLU A 349 39.70 15.13 -22.91
C GLU A 349 39.24 15.31 -21.43
N ASP A 350 37.96 15.56 -21.15
CA ASP A 350 37.47 15.72 -19.79
C ASP A 350 36.38 14.69 -19.46
N SER A 351 36.67 13.77 -18.53
CA SER A 351 35.71 12.75 -18.11
C SER A 351 34.45 13.32 -17.45
N ARG A 352 34.42 14.62 -17.11
CA ARG A 352 33.22 15.33 -16.61
C ARG A 352 32.31 15.84 -17.74
N ASN A 353 32.70 15.67 -19.00
CA ASN A 353 32.12 16.25 -20.20
C ASN A 353 32.24 17.79 -20.28
N PHE A 354 31.93 18.32 -21.46
CA PHE A 354 31.78 19.75 -21.70
C PHE A 354 30.30 20.14 -21.75
N CYS A 355 29.93 21.21 -21.07
CA CYS A 355 28.59 21.78 -21.02
C CYS A 355 28.56 23.13 -21.73
N ILE A 356 27.41 23.48 -22.29
CA ILE A 356 27.16 24.84 -22.80
C ILE A 356 27.14 25.80 -21.60
N ASP A 357 27.95 26.84 -21.67
CA ASP A 357 28.33 27.70 -20.54
C ASP A 357 28.39 29.16 -20.97
N ILE A 358 27.87 30.08 -20.15
CA ILE A 358 28.05 31.52 -20.38
C ILE A 358 29.47 31.90 -20.01
N VAL A 359 30.17 32.57 -20.92
CA VAL A 359 31.56 32.98 -20.70
C VAL A 359 31.69 33.81 -19.41
N GLY A 360 32.42 33.27 -18.45
CA GLY A 360 32.67 33.87 -17.14
C GLY A 360 32.64 32.80 -16.06
N SER A 361 32.06 33.09 -14.89
CA SER A 361 31.93 32.07 -13.83
C SER A 361 30.77 32.38 -12.90
N LYS A 362 29.85 31.41 -12.78
CA LYS A 362 28.67 31.43 -11.91
C LYS A 362 27.91 32.74 -12.08
N GLU A 363 27.50 33.38 -11.00
CA GLU A 363 26.72 34.63 -11.02
C GLU A 363 27.48 35.81 -11.66
N ASN A 364 28.79 35.68 -11.89
CA ASN A 364 29.61 36.69 -12.57
C ASN A 364 29.79 36.42 -14.07
N ALA A 365 29.04 35.49 -14.65
CA ALA A 365 29.09 35.25 -16.08
C ALA A 365 28.63 36.48 -16.89
N ASP A 366 29.26 36.69 -18.05
CA ASP A 366 29.07 37.87 -18.87
C ASP A 366 28.30 37.50 -20.15
N THR A 367 27.01 37.80 -20.15
CA THR A 367 26.10 37.50 -21.27
C THR A 367 26.50 38.21 -22.57
N GLN A 368 27.31 39.28 -22.51
CA GLN A 368 27.79 39.97 -23.71
C GLN A 368 28.95 39.23 -24.40
N ARG A 369 29.60 38.30 -23.70
CA ARG A 369 30.72 37.52 -24.24
C ARG A 369 30.29 36.20 -24.88
N GLY A 370 28.99 35.91 -24.89
CA GLY A 370 28.41 34.75 -25.56
C GLY A 370 28.60 33.45 -24.77
N LEU A 371 28.47 32.34 -25.49
CA LEU A 371 28.54 30.99 -24.95
C LEU A 371 29.89 30.33 -25.29
N GLN A 372 30.32 29.41 -24.43
CA GLN A 372 31.48 28.54 -24.61
C GLN A 372 31.14 27.12 -24.17
N ALA A 373 32.00 26.17 -24.51
CA ALA A 373 31.94 24.82 -23.97
C ALA A 373 32.90 24.75 -22.78
N HIS A 374 32.40 24.48 -21.59
CA HIS A 374 33.20 24.45 -20.37
C HIS A 374 33.03 23.09 -19.69
N THR A 375 34.02 22.60 -18.95
CA THR A 375 33.82 21.44 -18.06
C THR A 375 32.51 21.59 -17.29
N CYS A 376 31.66 20.58 -17.34
CA CYS A 376 30.39 20.58 -16.61
C CYS A 376 30.62 20.69 -15.09
N TYR A 377 29.85 21.53 -14.41
CA TYR A 377 29.95 21.74 -12.97
C TYR A 377 29.09 20.79 -12.13
N SER A 378 28.17 20.04 -12.75
CA SER A 378 27.24 19.13 -12.07
C SER A 378 27.87 18.15 -11.08
N TYR A 379 29.15 17.77 -11.26
CA TYR A 379 29.87 16.94 -10.29
C TYR A 379 29.98 17.57 -8.89
N GLN A 380 29.71 18.88 -8.76
CA GLN A 380 29.66 19.61 -7.49
C GLN A 380 28.31 19.43 -6.76
N GLY A 381 27.35 18.69 -7.33
CA GLY A 381 26.04 18.42 -6.75
C GLY A 381 24.99 19.51 -7.02
N GLU A 382 25.32 20.52 -7.82
CA GLU A 382 24.42 21.61 -8.26
C GLU A 382 24.72 21.97 -9.73
N ILE A 383 23.70 22.33 -10.54
CA ILE A 383 23.89 22.85 -11.89
C ILE A 383 24.27 24.31 -11.71
N SER A 384 25.43 24.68 -12.23
CA SER A 384 25.89 26.06 -12.12
C SER A 384 24.95 26.99 -12.88
N VAL A 385 24.70 28.17 -12.32
CA VAL A 385 23.73 29.15 -12.87
C VAL A 385 24.05 29.56 -14.31
N ASP A 386 25.33 29.53 -14.68
CA ASP A 386 25.89 29.83 -16.01
C ASP A 386 25.91 28.63 -16.97
N GLN A 387 25.44 27.44 -16.54
CA GLN A 387 25.30 26.22 -17.34
C GLN A 387 23.86 25.66 -17.32
N GLY A 388 22.96 26.30 -16.55
CA GLY A 388 21.60 25.85 -16.36
C GLY A 388 20.64 26.38 -17.41
N PHE A 389 19.88 25.48 -18.01
CA PHE A 389 18.83 25.77 -18.98
C PHE A 389 17.46 25.31 -18.45
N ASP A 390 16.41 26.05 -18.80
CA ASP A 390 15.04 25.64 -18.53
C ASP A 390 14.60 24.53 -19.49
N LYS A 391 14.40 23.32 -18.95
CA LYS A 391 14.02 22.12 -19.71
C LYS A 391 12.70 22.30 -20.46
N ASN A 392 11.72 22.97 -19.85
CA ASN A 392 10.38 23.09 -20.42
C ASN A 392 10.35 24.04 -21.62
N LEU A 393 11.30 24.97 -21.71
CA LEU A 393 11.43 25.86 -22.85
C LEU A 393 12.24 25.24 -24.00
N ILE A 394 13.14 24.29 -23.71
CA ILE A 394 13.87 23.55 -24.76
C ILE A 394 12.90 22.77 -25.65
N SER A 395 11.87 22.14 -25.07
CA SER A 395 10.82 21.46 -25.86
C SER A 395 9.97 22.43 -26.70
N GLY A 396 9.94 23.72 -26.32
CA GLY A 396 9.39 24.84 -27.10
C GLY A 396 10.39 25.50 -28.07
N TYR A 397 11.52 24.85 -28.34
CA TYR A 397 12.63 25.30 -29.21
C TYR A 397 13.43 26.49 -28.65
N GLU A 398 13.31 26.81 -27.37
CA GLU A 398 14.00 27.94 -26.72
C GLU A 398 14.98 27.46 -25.65
N PHE A 399 16.25 27.80 -25.85
CA PHE A 399 17.33 27.45 -24.92
C PHE A 399 17.52 28.63 -23.96
N PHE A 400 16.65 28.68 -22.94
CA PHE A 400 16.58 29.76 -21.95
C PHE A 400 17.46 29.48 -20.73
N MET A 401 18.25 30.48 -20.31
CA MET A 401 19.09 30.41 -19.11
C MET A 401 18.49 31.30 -18.00
N PRO A 402 17.71 30.71 -17.06
CA PRO A 402 16.83 31.47 -16.18
C PRO A 402 17.54 32.42 -15.22
N SER A 403 18.73 32.06 -14.72
CA SER A 403 19.49 32.91 -13.79
C SER A 403 19.97 34.24 -14.40
N PHE A 404 19.99 34.33 -15.74
CA PHE A 404 20.43 35.51 -16.48
C PHE A 404 19.32 36.14 -17.32
N GLU A 405 18.13 35.51 -17.37
CA GLU A 405 16.98 35.95 -18.16
C GLU A 405 17.31 36.16 -19.67
N VAL A 406 18.20 35.32 -20.22
CA VAL A 406 18.63 35.37 -21.63
C VAL A 406 18.35 34.06 -22.35
N CYS A 407 18.16 34.15 -23.66
CA CYS A 407 18.01 33.01 -24.56
C CYS A 407 19.23 32.91 -25.47
N MET A 408 19.58 31.67 -25.80
CA MET A 408 20.49 31.37 -26.90
C MET A 408 19.95 31.98 -28.21
N THR A 409 20.79 32.70 -28.93
CA THR A 409 20.43 33.43 -30.14
C THR A 409 21.45 33.16 -31.23
N PHE A 410 20.99 32.81 -32.43
CA PHE A 410 21.85 32.69 -33.60
C PHE A 410 22.19 34.07 -34.17
N ASP A 411 23.48 34.42 -34.16
CA ASP A 411 23.98 35.60 -34.87
C ASP A 411 24.31 35.24 -36.32
N SER A 412 23.33 35.44 -37.19
CA SER A 412 23.47 35.22 -38.64
C SER A 412 24.58 36.05 -39.31
N THR A 413 25.07 37.12 -38.69
CA THR A 413 26.13 37.97 -39.26
C THR A 413 27.52 37.44 -38.97
N ALA A 414 27.71 36.86 -37.78
CA ALA A 414 28.95 36.22 -37.37
C ALA A 414 28.97 34.72 -37.69
N ASN A 415 27.81 34.13 -38.01
CA ASN A 415 27.59 32.68 -38.03
C ASN A 415 28.03 32.04 -36.71
N ASP A 416 27.55 32.61 -35.61
CA ASP A 416 28.01 32.29 -34.26
C ASP A 416 26.85 32.27 -33.26
N LEU A 417 27.12 31.76 -32.07
CA LEU A 417 26.18 31.64 -30.97
C LEU A 417 26.29 32.84 -30.02
N ALA A 418 25.18 33.53 -29.80
CA ALA A 418 25.10 34.67 -28.90
C ALA A 418 24.04 34.47 -27.82
N LEU A 419 23.94 35.44 -26.91
CA LEU A 419 22.88 35.53 -25.91
C LEU A 419 22.17 36.87 -26.05
N SER A 420 20.84 36.87 -25.99
CA SER A 420 20.06 38.10 -25.90
C SER A 420 18.80 37.90 -25.09
N VAL A 421 18.15 39.00 -24.70
CA VAL A 421 16.83 38.96 -24.05
C VAL A 421 15.88 38.11 -24.88
N CYS A 422 15.16 37.20 -24.22
CA CYS A 422 14.19 36.33 -24.86
C CYS A 422 13.05 37.16 -25.45
N ASN A 423 12.80 36.99 -26.75
CA ASN A 423 11.78 37.73 -27.48
C ASN A 423 10.95 36.85 -28.42
N GLY A 424 11.18 35.53 -28.41
CA GLY A 424 10.47 34.57 -29.24
C GLY A 424 10.79 34.65 -30.74
N SER A 425 11.84 35.39 -31.13
CA SER A 425 12.24 35.50 -32.53
C SER A 425 12.72 34.18 -33.11
N ASP A 426 12.61 34.04 -34.44
CA ASP A 426 13.08 32.85 -35.16
C ASP A 426 14.58 32.60 -35.00
N LEU A 427 15.37 33.65 -34.70
CA LEU A 427 16.80 33.53 -34.40
C LEU A 427 17.09 32.89 -33.02
N GLN A 428 16.10 32.80 -32.14
CA GLN A 428 16.19 32.14 -30.84
C GLN A 428 15.61 30.72 -30.86
N LYS A 429 15.21 30.22 -32.03
CA LYS A 429 14.62 28.90 -32.18
C LYS A 429 15.67 27.89 -32.62
N PHE A 430 15.88 26.89 -31.77
CA PHE A 430 16.78 25.77 -32.01
C PHE A 430 16.05 24.45 -31.76
N THR A 431 16.38 23.43 -32.54
CA THR A 431 15.76 22.10 -32.41
C THR A 431 16.79 21.13 -31.88
N PHE A 432 16.47 20.46 -30.77
CA PHE A 432 17.22 19.32 -30.26
C PHE A 432 16.74 18.06 -30.99
N LEU A 433 17.58 17.51 -31.86
CA LEU A 433 17.27 16.32 -32.65
C LEU A 433 17.55 15.04 -31.87
N THR A 434 16.88 13.95 -32.25
CA THR A 434 17.01 12.63 -31.60
C THR A 434 18.40 11.99 -31.75
N ASN A 435 19.20 12.45 -32.72
CA ASN A 435 20.60 12.05 -32.89
C ASN A 435 21.59 12.87 -32.02
N GLY A 436 21.07 13.75 -31.16
CA GLY A 436 21.84 14.62 -30.27
C GLY A 436 22.23 15.96 -30.88
N ASN A 437 22.00 16.22 -32.18
CA ASN A 437 22.34 17.51 -32.75
C ASN A 437 21.41 18.62 -32.27
N ILE A 438 21.96 19.79 -31.96
CA ILE A 438 21.20 21.02 -31.74
C ILE A 438 21.35 21.87 -32.99
N VAL A 439 20.25 22.07 -33.72
CA VAL A 439 20.26 22.78 -35.01
C VAL A 439 19.56 24.12 -34.93
N VAL A 440 19.99 25.08 -35.75
CA VAL A 440 19.32 26.38 -35.89
C VAL A 440 18.03 26.17 -36.70
N ASN A 441 16.87 26.63 -36.23
CA ASN A 441 15.61 26.37 -36.95
C ASN A 441 15.53 27.12 -38.29
N SER A 442 16.17 28.28 -38.40
CA SER A 442 16.22 29.05 -39.66
C SER A 442 17.14 28.42 -40.71
N ASP A 443 18.09 27.57 -40.32
CA ASP A 443 18.92 26.75 -41.20
C ASP A 443 19.30 25.43 -40.50
N PRO A 444 18.47 24.37 -40.66
CA PRO A 444 18.70 23.08 -40.01
C PRO A 444 19.94 22.31 -40.47
N SER A 445 20.70 22.83 -41.46
CA SER A 445 21.99 22.28 -41.84
C SER A 445 23.13 22.70 -40.90
N LEU A 446 22.87 23.67 -40.02
CA LEU A 446 23.84 24.23 -39.08
C LEU A 446 23.63 23.70 -37.67
N CYS A 447 24.71 23.20 -37.06
CA CYS A 447 24.78 22.55 -35.77
C CYS A 447 25.61 23.36 -34.75
N VAL A 448 25.16 23.40 -33.50
CA VAL A 448 25.98 23.83 -32.36
C VAL A 448 27.12 22.83 -32.18
N THR A 449 28.35 23.31 -32.31
CA THR A 449 29.56 22.48 -32.40
C THR A 449 30.61 22.95 -31.40
N VAL A 450 31.21 22.02 -30.67
CA VAL A 450 32.41 22.30 -29.86
C VAL A 450 33.63 22.41 -30.79
N ASP A 451 34.40 23.48 -30.65
CA ASP A 451 35.61 23.71 -31.43
C ASP A 451 36.62 22.55 -31.28
N GLN A 452 37.23 22.16 -32.40
CA GLN A 452 38.09 20.98 -32.49
C GLN A 452 39.55 21.24 -32.06
N ASN A 453 39.95 22.49 -31.77
CA ASN A 453 41.29 22.77 -31.23
C ASN A 453 41.42 22.31 -29.77
N ASP A 454 42.64 22.15 -29.26
CA ASP A 454 42.85 21.74 -27.87
C ASP A 454 42.15 22.69 -26.87
N ALA A 455 41.58 22.13 -25.80
CA ALA A 455 41.02 22.95 -24.73
C ALA A 455 42.08 23.83 -24.06
N ARG A 456 41.64 24.99 -23.60
CA ARG A 456 42.40 25.87 -22.70
C ARG A 456 42.02 25.58 -21.25
N GLU A 457 42.95 25.79 -20.32
CA GLU A 457 42.68 25.71 -18.89
C GLU A 457 41.89 26.94 -18.41
N GLY A 458 40.84 26.70 -17.62
CA GLY A 458 40.08 27.72 -16.90
C GLY A 458 40.78 28.19 -15.62
N GLY A 459 40.31 29.30 -15.06
CA GLY A 459 40.89 29.89 -13.86
C GLY A 459 40.34 29.31 -12.56
N GLY A 460 41.17 28.66 -11.75
CA GLY A 460 40.93 28.48 -10.31
C GLY A 460 40.20 27.21 -9.85
N GLY A 461 39.96 26.23 -10.72
CA GLY A 461 39.38 24.93 -10.36
C GLY A 461 40.38 23.90 -9.86
N ASN A 462 39.98 23.05 -8.91
CA ASN A 462 40.68 21.81 -8.58
C ASN A 462 39.67 20.64 -8.49
N PRO A 463 39.70 19.66 -9.42
CA PRO A 463 40.59 19.57 -10.58
C PRO A 463 40.38 20.70 -11.59
N VAL A 464 41.43 21.01 -12.35
CA VAL A 464 41.43 22.09 -13.37
C VAL A 464 40.25 21.91 -14.32
N HIS A 465 39.51 22.97 -14.59
CA HIS A 465 38.45 22.97 -15.60
C HIS A 465 39.01 23.33 -16.97
N LEU A 466 38.45 22.73 -18.01
CA LEU A 466 38.83 22.89 -19.40
C LEU A 466 37.74 23.66 -20.15
N ILE A 467 38.16 24.42 -21.15
CA ILE A 467 37.30 25.30 -21.93
C ILE A 467 37.61 25.15 -23.41
N ARG A 468 36.57 25.04 -24.22
CA ARG A 468 36.58 25.07 -25.68
C ARG A 468 35.61 26.13 -26.17
N ASP A 469 35.84 26.63 -27.38
CA ASP A 469 34.90 27.57 -27.99
C ASP A 469 33.69 26.81 -28.56
N LEU A 470 32.53 27.47 -28.61
CA LEU A 470 31.37 26.99 -29.35
C LEU A 470 31.30 27.67 -30.71
N LYS A 471 30.81 26.96 -31.71
CA LYS A 471 30.64 27.45 -33.07
C LYS A 471 29.33 26.96 -33.67
N ILE A 472 28.89 27.62 -34.74
CA ILE A 472 27.86 27.12 -35.64
C ILE A 472 28.54 26.61 -36.92
N GLU A 473 28.50 25.30 -37.14
CA GLU A 473 29.12 24.63 -38.29
C GLU A 473 28.11 23.75 -39.01
N GLU A 474 28.39 23.36 -40.26
CA GLU A 474 27.55 22.37 -40.94
C GLU A 474 27.47 21.07 -40.11
N CYS A 475 26.26 20.53 -39.99
CA CYS A 475 26.02 19.23 -39.38
C CYS A 475 26.70 18.14 -40.21
N GLN A 476 27.68 17.45 -39.63
CA GLN A 476 28.46 16.42 -40.32
C GLN A 476 28.65 15.19 -39.44
N GLU A 477 28.42 14.01 -40.00
CA GLU A 477 28.61 12.74 -39.29
C GLU A 477 30.07 12.56 -38.81
N SER A 478 31.05 13.07 -39.55
CA SER A 478 32.46 13.07 -39.14
C SER A 478 32.76 13.97 -37.93
N LEU A 479 31.85 14.87 -37.58
CA LEU A 479 31.95 15.77 -36.43
C LEU A 479 31.00 15.36 -35.29
N SER A 480 30.41 14.16 -35.33
CA SER A 480 29.42 13.73 -34.33
C SER A 480 29.93 13.85 -32.89
N ILE A 481 31.21 13.54 -32.64
CA ILE A 481 31.82 13.65 -31.31
C ILE A 481 31.88 15.11 -30.79
N TYR A 482 31.75 16.11 -31.67
CA TYR A 482 31.73 17.54 -31.33
C TYR A 482 30.33 18.17 -31.45
N GLN A 483 29.36 17.45 -32.03
CA GLN A 483 28.03 17.98 -32.41
C GLN A 483 26.86 17.24 -31.75
N SER A 484 27.13 16.12 -31.06
CA SER A 484 26.09 15.34 -30.38
C SER A 484 26.03 15.72 -28.90
N TRP A 485 24.93 16.34 -28.52
CA TRP A 485 24.61 16.82 -27.19
C TRP A 485 23.59 15.91 -26.50
N GLY A 486 23.61 15.93 -25.17
CA GLY A 486 22.61 15.35 -24.29
C GLY A 486 22.11 16.39 -23.29
N ILE A 487 21.01 16.06 -22.64
CA ILE A 487 20.45 16.83 -21.54
C ILE A 487 20.52 15.95 -20.30
N ARG A 488 20.92 16.51 -19.16
CA ARG A 488 20.78 15.82 -17.87
C ARG A 488 20.40 16.79 -16.79
N SER A 489 19.54 16.34 -15.88
CA SER A 489 19.40 16.95 -14.58
C SER A 489 20.39 16.36 -13.59
N ILE A 490 20.47 16.98 -12.43
CA ILE A 490 21.32 16.53 -11.36
C ILE A 490 20.50 16.21 -10.12
N LYS A 491 21.11 15.39 -9.30
CA LYS A 491 20.64 15.10 -7.96
C LYS A 491 21.00 16.28 -7.03
N THR A 492 19.99 16.92 -6.44
CA THR A 492 20.11 18.00 -5.44
C THR A 492 19.47 17.58 -4.12
N ASN A 493 19.46 18.43 -3.09
CA ASN A 493 18.76 18.08 -1.84
C ASN A 493 17.23 17.97 -1.96
N THR A 494 16.64 18.48 -3.04
CA THR A 494 15.18 18.48 -3.26
C THR A 494 14.76 17.72 -4.52
N ASN A 495 15.69 17.41 -5.42
CA ASN A 495 15.41 16.70 -6.66
C ASN A 495 16.30 15.46 -6.81
N PRO A 496 15.73 14.27 -7.06
CA PRO A 496 16.52 13.05 -7.28
C PRO A 496 17.35 13.07 -8.57
N GLY A 497 17.01 13.95 -9.52
CA GLY A 497 17.66 14.02 -10.82
C GLY A 497 17.43 12.76 -11.67
N GLY A 498 18.18 12.66 -12.78
CA GLY A 498 18.10 11.51 -13.69
C GLY A 498 16.77 11.41 -14.43
N GLU A 499 16.58 10.33 -15.19
CA GLU A 499 15.36 10.11 -15.97
C GLU A 499 14.17 9.72 -15.09
N TYR A 500 12.96 10.09 -15.51
CA TYR A 500 11.72 9.57 -14.93
C TYR A 500 11.73 8.04 -15.07
N SER A 501 11.75 7.34 -13.94
CA SER A 501 11.97 5.89 -13.90
C SER A 501 10.79 5.12 -13.31
N GLY A 502 9.73 5.81 -12.90
CA GLY A 502 8.53 5.24 -12.31
C GLY A 502 8.63 5.04 -10.79
N ILE A 503 9.83 5.15 -10.22
CA ILE A 503 10.07 4.90 -8.78
C ILE A 503 9.45 5.97 -7.89
N TYR A 504 9.15 7.15 -8.44
CA TYR A 504 8.43 8.20 -7.72
C TYR A 504 7.04 8.41 -8.30
N GLU A 505 6.07 8.74 -7.44
CA GLU A 505 4.70 9.06 -7.87
C GLU A 505 4.70 10.22 -8.87
N GLU A 506 5.60 11.18 -8.68
CA GLU A 506 5.77 12.36 -9.52
C GLU A 506 6.45 12.05 -10.86
N ASP A 507 6.92 10.83 -11.09
CA ASP A 507 7.34 10.37 -12.41
C ASP A 507 6.14 10.10 -13.32
N TRP A 508 4.95 9.92 -12.76
CA TRP A 508 3.74 9.62 -13.50
C TRP A 508 2.91 10.89 -13.74
N GLU A 509 2.19 10.91 -14.85
CA GLU A 509 1.20 11.95 -15.15
C GLU A 509 -0.09 11.35 -15.67
N TRP A 510 -1.20 11.99 -15.31
CA TRP A 510 -2.51 11.67 -15.84
C TRP A 510 -2.62 12.19 -17.27
N THR A 511 -2.84 11.28 -18.23
CA THR A 511 -2.94 11.62 -19.67
C THR A 511 -4.23 11.15 -20.33
N ASP A 512 -5.14 10.53 -19.58
CA ASP A 512 -6.40 9.98 -20.10
C ASP A 512 -6.16 8.96 -21.23
N SER A 513 -5.07 8.20 -21.14
CA SER A 513 -4.61 7.28 -22.19
C SER A 513 -5.14 5.85 -22.05
N GLY A 514 -5.86 5.54 -20.96
CA GLY A 514 -6.35 4.22 -20.60
C GLY A 514 -7.87 4.13 -20.47
N ASP A 515 -8.36 3.14 -19.72
CA ASP A 515 -9.79 2.94 -19.44
C ASP A 515 -10.25 3.66 -18.17
N LEU A 516 -9.32 3.80 -17.21
CA LEU A 516 -9.61 4.25 -15.86
C LEU A 516 -9.32 5.74 -15.72
N ASP A 517 -10.12 6.42 -14.90
CA ASP A 517 -10.01 7.84 -14.55
C ASP A 517 -8.80 8.15 -13.64
N GLU A 518 -8.64 9.44 -13.28
CA GLU A 518 -7.51 9.91 -12.47
C GLU A 518 -7.45 9.32 -11.04
N CYS A 519 -8.53 8.69 -10.58
CA CYS A 519 -8.59 7.98 -9.31
C CYS A 519 -8.36 6.46 -9.44
N ASN A 520 -8.07 5.98 -10.65
CA ASN A 520 -7.94 4.57 -11.01
C ASN A 520 -9.26 3.79 -10.94
N GLY A 521 -10.37 4.44 -11.28
CA GLY A 521 -11.68 3.80 -11.36
C GLY A 521 -12.41 4.11 -12.67
N MET A 522 -13.56 3.47 -12.88
CA MET A 522 -14.42 3.78 -14.02
C MET A 522 -15.88 3.47 -13.70
N THR A 523 -16.80 4.06 -14.48
CA THR A 523 -18.20 3.64 -14.48
C THR A 523 -18.40 2.54 -15.51
N TYR A 524 -18.72 1.34 -15.04
CA TYR A 524 -19.05 0.20 -15.88
C TYR A 524 -20.46 -0.30 -15.53
N GLU A 525 -21.32 -0.51 -16.53
CA GLU A 525 -22.72 -0.92 -16.33
C GLU A 525 -23.52 -0.05 -15.33
N ASN A 526 -23.29 1.27 -15.36
CA ASN A 526 -23.88 2.27 -14.45
C ASN A 526 -23.42 2.19 -12.99
N GLN A 527 -22.30 1.51 -12.74
CA GLN A 527 -21.72 1.37 -11.41
C GLN A 527 -20.28 1.84 -11.44
N TYR A 528 -19.96 2.81 -10.60
CA TYR A 528 -18.59 3.25 -10.41
C TYR A 528 -17.85 2.28 -9.49
N GLY A 529 -16.60 2.01 -9.79
CA GLY A 529 -15.68 1.31 -8.89
C GLY A 529 -14.24 1.44 -9.33
N TYR A 530 -13.35 1.08 -8.42
CA TYR A 530 -11.91 1.06 -8.62
C TYR A 530 -11.47 -0.27 -9.21
N TYR A 531 -10.36 -0.28 -9.93
CA TYR A 531 -9.85 -1.49 -10.58
C TYR A 531 -8.38 -1.68 -10.27
N VAL A 532 -8.00 -2.91 -9.92
CA VAL A 532 -6.59 -3.28 -9.78
C VAL A 532 -5.90 -3.27 -11.16
N THR A 533 -4.73 -2.69 -11.27
CA THR A 533 -3.94 -2.63 -12.52
C THR A 533 -2.54 -3.22 -12.33
N ASP A 534 -1.89 -3.55 -13.45
CA ASP A 534 -0.49 -3.98 -13.46
C ASP A 534 0.50 -2.81 -13.41
N ASP A 535 0.04 -1.59 -13.77
CA ASP A 535 0.84 -0.37 -13.82
C ASP A 535 0.27 0.69 -12.87
N TYR A 536 1.07 1.69 -12.51
CA TYR A 536 0.66 2.78 -11.63
C TYR A 536 -0.58 3.53 -12.17
N PRO A 537 -1.54 3.90 -11.30
CA PRO A 537 -1.68 3.52 -9.89
C PRO A 537 -2.24 2.09 -9.76
N PHE A 538 -1.76 1.27 -8.82
CA PHE A 538 -2.05 -0.18 -8.82
C PHE A 538 -3.44 -0.60 -8.27
N ILE A 539 -4.08 0.23 -7.44
CA ILE A 539 -5.41 -0.07 -6.85
C ILE A 539 -6.29 1.19 -6.93
N ILE A 540 -5.85 2.26 -6.29
CA ILE A 540 -6.58 3.52 -6.14
C ILE A 540 -5.57 4.67 -6.08
N ASN A 541 -5.95 5.86 -6.54
CA ASN A 541 -5.10 7.05 -6.46
C ASN A 541 -5.80 8.25 -5.78
N CYS A 542 -7.12 8.28 -5.80
CA CYS A 542 -7.94 9.22 -5.04
C CYS A 542 -9.33 8.64 -4.76
N PHE A 543 -10.04 9.23 -3.80
CA PHE A 543 -11.43 8.91 -3.52
C PHE A 543 -12.37 9.73 -4.41
N LYS A 544 -13.37 9.07 -4.99
CA LYS A 544 -14.45 9.71 -5.75
C LYS A 544 -15.62 10.05 -4.87
N GLY A 545 -15.80 9.38 -3.74
CA GLY A 545 -16.85 9.61 -2.77
C GLY A 545 -16.37 10.30 -1.49
N ASN A 546 -17.19 10.17 -0.45
CA ASN A 546 -16.87 10.67 0.89
C ASN A 546 -16.28 9.53 1.72
N VAL A 547 -15.07 9.75 2.24
CA VAL A 547 -14.35 8.81 3.09
C VAL A 547 -15.06 8.62 4.44
N ASP A 548 -15.27 7.38 4.85
CA ASP A 548 -15.79 7.04 6.17
C ASP A 548 -14.70 7.11 7.25
N SER A 549 -15.04 7.64 8.43
CA SER A 549 -14.10 7.82 9.53
C SER A 549 -13.56 6.53 10.13
N SER A 550 -14.22 5.40 9.93
CA SER A 550 -13.76 4.07 10.39
C SER A 550 -12.44 3.64 9.76
N PHE A 551 -12.04 4.23 8.63
CA PHE A 551 -10.78 3.95 7.97
C PHE A 551 -9.59 4.80 8.49
N GLN A 552 -9.80 5.71 9.45
CA GLN A 552 -8.71 6.53 10.01
C GLN A 552 -7.71 5.67 10.81
N LYS A 553 -6.41 5.97 10.65
CA LYS A 553 -5.30 5.22 11.29
C LYS A 553 -5.01 5.63 12.73
#